data_AF-A0A932HBD5-F1
#
_entry.id   AF-A0A932HBD5-F1
#
_cell.length_a   1.000
_cell.length_b   1.000
_cell.length_c   1.000
_cell.angle_alpha   90.00
_cell.angle_beta   90.00
_cell.angle_gamma   90.00
#
_symmetry.space_group_name_H-M   'P 1'
#
loop_
_entity.id
_entity.type
_entity.pdbx_description
1 polymer ?
#
loop_
_entity_poly.entity_id
_entity_poly.type
_entity_poly.pdbx_seq_one_letter_code
_entity_poly.pdbx_strand_id
1 'polypeptide(L)'
;MQGFQVLSATEQDFVAARAYVPEHVPGYVCAISSAEPFLMGDYLCYRDEGAIVFIGYPLSALFDETAMARALSAAIARFAPESVAVTAPRLSAPGEPCRADETDRYYRLDLPAHRPNRNVEGMIRRASRELEVERG
;
A
#
# COMPACT_ATOMS: atom_id res chain seq x y z
N MET A 1 -10.59 10.22 23.16
CA MET A 1 -10.37 9.54 21.87
C MET A 1 -9.60 10.49 20.99
N GLN A 2 -8.29 10.27 20.79
CA GLN A 2 -7.50 11.08 19.87
C GLN A 2 -7.96 10.76 18.44
N GLY A 3 -8.27 11.79 17.64
CA GLY A 3 -8.57 11.63 16.23
C GLY A 3 -7.33 11.14 15.51
N PHE A 4 -7.37 9.93 14.97
CA PHE A 4 -6.30 9.43 14.13
C PHE A 4 -6.54 9.99 12.73
N GLN A 5 -5.57 10.71 12.19
CA GLN A 5 -5.71 11.33 10.88
C GLN A 5 -5.43 10.30 9.78
N VAL A 6 -6.44 10.07 8.93
CA VAL A 6 -6.33 9.36 7.65
C VAL A 6 -5.30 10.08 6.75
N LEU A 7 -4.66 9.35 5.82
CA LEU A 7 -3.67 9.91 4.89
C LEU A 7 -4.07 11.30 4.34
N SER A 8 -3.22 12.29 4.59
CA SER A 8 -3.31 13.62 3.97
C SER A 8 -3.06 13.56 2.47
N ALA A 9 -3.47 14.59 1.71
CA ALA A 9 -3.24 14.64 0.26
C ALA A 9 -1.75 14.47 -0.12
N THR A 10 -0.83 15.09 0.66
CA THR A 10 0.61 14.94 0.43
C THR A 10 1.10 13.51 0.69
N GLU A 11 0.56 12.83 1.71
CA GLU A 11 0.89 11.42 1.97
C GLU A 11 0.31 10.50 0.89
N GLN A 12 -0.90 10.79 0.40
CA GLN A 12 -1.49 10.06 -0.73
C GLN A 12 -0.63 10.18 -1.99
N ASP A 13 -0.17 11.39 -2.32
CA ASP A 13 0.74 11.61 -3.46
C ASP A 13 2.09 10.90 -3.25
N PHE A 14 2.64 10.94 -2.02
CA PHE A 14 3.87 10.26 -1.66
C PHE A 14 3.77 8.75 -1.88
N VAL A 15 2.68 8.15 -1.40
CA VAL A 15 2.36 6.72 -1.54
C VAL A 15 2.17 6.35 -3.00
N ALA A 16 1.32 7.10 -3.72
CA ALA A 16 1.00 6.82 -5.12
C ALA A 16 2.25 6.83 -6.02
N ALA A 17 3.19 7.75 -5.76
CA ALA A 17 4.45 7.84 -6.50
C ALA A 17 5.43 6.68 -6.21
N ARG A 18 5.21 5.90 -5.15
CA ARG A 18 6.12 4.89 -4.61
C ARG A 18 5.51 3.51 -4.48
N ALA A 19 4.25 3.35 -4.82
CA ALA A 19 3.56 2.06 -4.76
C ALA A 19 4.22 1.04 -5.70
N TYR A 20 4.50 -0.16 -5.18
CA TYR A 20 5.07 -1.27 -5.96
C TYR A 20 4.51 -2.65 -5.60
N VAL A 21 3.62 -2.72 -4.60
CA VAL A 21 2.72 -3.85 -4.34
C VAL A 21 1.27 -3.33 -4.37
N PRO A 22 0.27 -4.16 -4.72
CA PRO A 22 -1.14 -3.75 -4.77
C PRO A 22 -1.64 -3.08 -3.48
N GLU A 23 -1.15 -3.54 -2.33
CA GLU A 23 -1.50 -3.07 -1.00
C GLU A 23 -0.97 -1.65 -0.72
N HIS A 24 -0.08 -1.11 -1.57
CA HIS A 24 0.32 0.29 -1.55
C HIS A 24 -0.65 1.23 -2.26
N VAL A 25 -1.80 0.74 -2.71
CA VAL A 25 -2.84 1.55 -3.35
C VAL A 25 -4.01 1.69 -2.38
N PRO A 26 -4.07 2.75 -1.54
CA PRO A 26 -5.12 2.90 -0.54
C PRO A 26 -6.51 2.91 -1.15
N GLY A 27 -6.69 3.55 -2.31
CA GLY A 27 -7.98 3.56 -3.01
C GLY A 27 -8.49 2.16 -3.38
N TYR A 28 -7.59 1.21 -3.68
CA TYR A 28 -7.95 -0.18 -3.91
C TYR A 28 -8.33 -0.89 -2.61
N VAL A 29 -7.45 -0.83 -1.60
CA VAL A 29 -7.66 -1.54 -0.31
C VAL A 29 -8.91 -1.03 0.41
N CYS A 30 -9.10 0.29 0.48
CA CYS A 30 -10.27 0.92 1.11
C CYS A 30 -11.56 0.72 0.31
N ALA A 31 -11.51 0.42 -0.99
CA ALA A 31 -12.72 0.12 -1.75
C ALA A 31 -13.23 -1.30 -1.50
N ILE A 32 -12.35 -2.23 -1.10
CA ILE A 32 -12.69 -3.64 -0.85
C ILE A 32 -12.74 -4.00 0.65
N SER A 33 -12.44 -3.05 1.53
CA SER A 33 -12.44 -3.22 2.98
C SER A 33 -13.03 -1.98 3.65
N SER A 34 -13.40 -2.08 4.93
CA SER A 34 -13.80 -0.91 5.73
C SER A 34 -12.59 -0.22 6.38
N ALA A 35 -11.37 -0.58 5.98
CA ALA A 35 -10.16 -0.19 6.68
C ALA A 35 -9.69 1.21 6.29
N GLU A 36 -9.23 1.96 7.30
CA GLU A 36 -8.66 3.30 7.14
C GLU A 36 -7.13 3.24 6.96
N PRO A 37 -6.55 3.96 6.00
CA PRO A 37 -5.12 3.94 5.74
C PRO A 37 -4.37 4.97 6.59
N PHE A 38 -3.19 4.57 7.08
CA PHE A 38 -2.27 5.39 7.85
C PHE A 38 -0.82 5.19 7.37
N LEU A 39 -0.06 6.28 7.34
CA LEU A 39 1.37 6.23 7.08
C LEU A 39 2.14 6.09 8.40
N MET A 40 2.97 5.05 8.48
CA MET A 40 3.79 4.70 9.65
C MET A 40 5.27 4.81 9.27
N GLY A 41 5.77 6.04 9.20
CA GLY A 41 7.11 6.30 8.67
C GLY A 41 7.16 6.01 7.18
N ASP A 42 7.90 4.98 6.78
CA ASP A 42 8.03 4.56 5.37
C ASP A 42 7.09 3.41 4.98
N TYR A 43 6.15 3.05 5.85
CA TYR A 43 5.27 1.89 5.69
C TYR A 43 3.80 2.27 5.76
N LEU A 44 2.93 1.48 5.12
CA LEU A 44 1.49 1.64 5.21
C LEU A 44 0.90 0.70 6.27
N CYS A 45 -0.13 1.20 6.95
CA CYS A 45 -0.92 0.44 7.89
C CYS A 45 -2.40 0.72 7.61
N TYR A 46 -3.20 -0.33 7.48
CA TYR A 46 -4.65 -0.23 7.41
C TYR A 46 -5.24 -0.63 8.75
N ARG A 47 -6.20 0.13 9.24
CA ARG A 47 -6.89 -0.17 10.49
C ARG A 47 -8.34 -0.47 10.21
N ASP A 48 -8.80 -1.62 10.67
CA ASP A 48 -10.20 -2.01 10.72
C ASP A 48 -10.56 -2.35 12.18
N GLU A 49 -11.83 -2.42 12.55
CA GLU A 49 -12.25 -2.57 13.94
C GLU A 49 -11.48 -3.68 14.70
N GLY A 50 -10.67 -3.27 15.68
CA GLY A 50 -9.87 -4.19 16.51
C GLY A 50 -8.67 -4.84 15.80
N ALA A 51 -8.39 -4.52 14.54
CA ALA A 51 -7.30 -5.13 13.78
C ALA A 51 -6.46 -4.09 13.03
N ILE A 52 -5.20 -4.44 12.77
CA ILE A 52 -4.38 -3.74 11.79
C ILE A 52 -3.83 -4.70 10.74
N VAL A 53 -3.74 -4.23 9.51
CA VAL A 53 -2.99 -4.85 8.43
C VAL A 53 -1.78 -3.98 8.16
N PHE A 54 -0.60 -4.47 8.50
CA PHE A 54 0.66 -3.76 8.32
C PHE A 54 1.36 -4.22 7.05
N ILE A 55 1.71 -3.27 6.18
CA ILE A 55 2.40 -3.55 4.92
C ILE A 55 3.89 -3.32 5.14
N GLY A 56 4.64 -4.41 5.31
CA GLY A 56 6.09 -4.42 5.59
C GLY A 56 6.98 -4.15 4.37
N TYR A 57 6.40 -3.65 3.29
CA TYR A 57 7.10 -3.21 2.09
C TYR A 57 7.40 -1.70 2.21
N PRO A 58 8.66 -1.29 2.41
CA PRO A 58 9.00 0.14 2.57
C PRO A 58 8.79 0.92 1.26
N LEU A 59 8.14 2.09 1.33
CA LEU A 59 7.83 2.92 0.16
C LEU A 59 9.07 3.56 -0.49
N SER A 60 10.12 3.86 0.28
CA SER A 60 11.30 4.57 -0.25
C SER A 60 12.63 3.89 0.03
N ALA A 61 12.74 3.10 1.10
CA ALA A 61 13.95 2.37 1.45
C ALA A 61 14.00 0.97 0.80
N LEU A 62 15.20 0.36 0.80
CA LEU A 62 15.29 -1.09 0.64
C LEU A 62 14.75 -1.77 1.89
N PHE A 63 14.20 -2.98 1.72
CA PHE A 63 13.70 -3.77 2.85
C PHE A 63 14.80 -3.99 3.90
N ASP A 64 14.52 -3.51 5.11
CA ASP A 64 15.28 -3.78 6.32
C ASP A 64 14.33 -4.28 7.41
N GLU A 65 14.58 -5.47 7.90
CA GLU A 65 13.69 -6.15 8.85
C GLU A 65 13.64 -5.46 10.21
N THR A 66 14.75 -4.85 10.65
CA THR A 66 14.80 -4.13 11.93
C THR A 66 14.03 -2.81 11.85
N ALA A 67 14.12 -2.10 10.74
CA ALA A 67 13.32 -0.90 10.47
C ALA A 67 11.82 -1.24 10.40
N MET A 68 11.47 -2.33 9.69
CA MET A 68 10.10 -2.81 9.61
C MET A 68 9.56 -3.18 10.99
N ALA A 69 10.29 -3.97 11.79
CA ALA A 69 9.86 -4.39 13.12
C ALA A 69 9.61 -3.18 14.05
N ARG A 70 10.48 -2.15 14.00
CA ARG A 70 10.26 -0.90 14.75
C ARG A 70 9.00 -0.16 14.32
N ALA A 71 8.76 -0.06 13.01
CA ALA A 71 7.55 0.58 12.49
C ALA A 71 6.28 -0.21 12.86
N LEU A 72 6.34 -1.54 12.82
CA LEU A 72 5.26 -2.42 13.27
C LEU A 72 4.98 -2.23 14.77
N SER A 73 6.00 -2.25 15.63
CA SER A 73 5.84 -1.99 17.06
C SER A 73 5.22 -0.60 17.33
N ALA A 74 5.61 0.41 16.56
CA ALA A 74 5.01 1.74 16.64
C ALA A 74 3.53 1.74 16.23
N ALA A 75 3.15 0.97 15.21
CA ALA A 75 1.76 0.81 14.78
C ALA A 75 0.92 0.11 15.87
N ILE A 76 1.44 -0.99 16.43
CA ILE A 76 0.78 -1.72 17.53
C ILE A 76 0.60 -0.81 18.75
N ALA A 77 1.64 -0.08 19.16
CA ALA A 77 1.57 0.85 20.27
C ALA A 77 0.58 2.01 20.02
N ARG A 78 0.48 2.47 18.77
CA ARG A 78 -0.42 3.57 18.38
C ARG A 78 -1.89 3.15 18.36
N PHE A 79 -2.19 1.96 17.86
CA PHE A 79 -3.57 1.53 17.59
C PHE A 79 -4.12 0.52 18.59
N ALA A 80 -3.25 -0.11 19.39
CA ALA A 80 -3.60 -1.13 20.38
C ALA A 80 -4.61 -2.18 19.84
N PRO A 81 -4.30 -2.85 18.71
CA PRO A 81 -5.22 -3.79 18.09
C PRO A 81 -5.32 -5.11 18.86
N GLU A 82 -6.44 -5.81 18.70
CA GLU A 82 -6.64 -7.18 19.17
C GLU A 82 -5.92 -8.20 18.27
N SER A 83 -5.73 -7.87 16.99
CA SER A 83 -5.04 -8.72 16.03
C SER A 83 -4.23 -7.93 15.01
N VAL A 84 -3.17 -8.56 14.51
CA VAL A 84 -2.24 -7.95 13.56
C VAL A 84 -2.04 -8.93 12.40
N ALA A 85 -2.31 -8.47 11.19
CA ALA A 85 -1.87 -9.12 9.97
C ALA A 85 -0.66 -8.37 9.42
N VAL A 86 0.35 -9.10 8.92
CA VAL A 86 1.55 -8.50 8.34
C VAL A 86 1.84 -9.12 6.99
N THR A 87 1.93 -8.28 5.96
CA THR A 87 2.37 -8.68 4.61
C THR A 87 3.76 -8.09 4.39
N ALA A 88 4.80 -8.94 4.32
CA ALA A 88 6.18 -8.46 4.23
C ALA A 88 7.08 -9.42 3.43
N PRO A 89 8.19 -8.93 2.84
CA PRO A 89 9.16 -9.79 2.15
C PRO A 89 9.73 -10.91 3.01
N ARG A 90 9.93 -10.62 4.31
CA ARG A 90 10.40 -11.56 5.33
C ARG A 90 9.81 -11.17 6.67
N LEU A 91 9.49 -12.19 7.46
CA LEU A 91 9.07 -12.08 8.83
C LEU A 91 9.91 -13.06 9.65
N SER A 92 10.77 -12.55 10.53
CA SER A 92 11.27 -13.35 11.65
C SER A 92 10.07 -13.85 12.44
N ALA A 93 10.06 -15.15 12.73
CA ALA A 93 8.93 -15.80 13.41
C ALA A 93 8.44 -14.94 14.58
N PRO A 94 7.16 -14.54 14.61
CA PRO A 94 6.65 -13.73 15.70
C PRO A 94 6.86 -14.50 17.01
N GLY A 95 7.23 -13.77 18.08
CA GLY A 95 7.34 -14.36 19.42
C GLY A 95 6.01 -14.90 19.97
N GLU A 96 4.90 -14.66 19.26
CA GLU A 96 3.56 -15.13 19.52
C GLU A 96 3.12 -16.18 18.47
N PRO A 97 2.18 -17.08 18.80
CA PRO A 97 1.70 -18.08 17.86
C PRO A 97 1.07 -17.42 16.61
N CYS A 98 1.76 -17.54 15.48
CA CYS A 98 1.22 -17.17 14.18
C CYS A 98 0.02 -18.07 13.85
N ARG A 99 -1.16 -17.48 13.64
CA ARG A 99 -2.39 -18.24 13.36
C ARG A 99 -2.42 -18.80 11.93
N ALA A 100 -1.83 -18.09 10.98
CA ALA A 100 -1.76 -18.47 9.57
C ALA A 100 -0.52 -17.85 8.92
N ASP A 101 0.21 -18.63 8.13
CA ASP A 101 1.36 -18.21 7.34
C ASP A 101 1.08 -18.56 5.87
N GLU A 102 0.93 -17.55 5.03
CA GLU A 102 0.60 -17.67 3.62
C GLU A 102 1.64 -16.91 2.79
N THR A 103 1.89 -17.39 1.57
CA THR A 103 2.87 -16.78 0.66
C THR A 103 2.21 -16.29 -0.61
N ASP A 104 2.25 -14.98 -0.81
CA ASP A 104 1.79 -14.32 -2.03
C ASP A 104 2.88 -14.24 -3.10
N ARG A 105 2.46 -14.17 -4.37
CA ARG A 105 3.35 -13.96 -5.51
C ARG A 105 2.88 -12.79 -6.35
N TYR A 106 3.69 -11.73 -6.35
CA TYR A 106 3.47 -10.56 -7.18
C TYR A 106 4.30 -10.69 -8.47
N TYR A 107 3.64 -10.46 -9.61
CA TYR A 107 4.29 -10.43 -10.92
C TYR A 107 4.32 -8.98 -11.41
N ARG A 108 5.48 -8.53 -11.87
CA ARG A 108 5.61 -7.25 -12.56
C ARG A 108 5.69 -7.49 -14.05
N LEU A 109 4.79 -6.85 -14.80
CA LEU A 109 4.92 -6.78 -16.25
C LEU A 109 5.85 -5.61 -16.57
N ASP A 110 7.11 -5.90 -16.89
CA ASP A 110 8.01 -4.90 -17.44
C ASP A 110 7.50 -4.55 -18.84
N LEU A 111 6.85 -3.40 -18.97
CA LEU A 111 6.52 -2.84 -20.27
C LEU A 111 7.82 -2.26 -20.84
N PRO A 112 8.45 -2.85 -21.88
CA PRO A 112 9.52 -2.16 -22.58
C PRO A 112 9.00 -0.80 -23.04
N ALA A 113 9.87 0.15 -23.38
CA ALA A 113 9.46 1.44 -23.93
C ALA A 113 8.64 1.23 -25.22
N HIS A 114 7.36 0.93 -25.06
CA HIS A 114 6.50 0.43 -26.09
C HIS A 114 5.93 1.67 -26.72
N ARG A 115 6.45 2.01 -27.89
CA ARG A 115 5.79 3.02 -28.70
C ARG A 115 4.47 2.42 -29.16
N PRO A 116 3.33 3.03 -28.80
CA PRO A 116 2.06 2.57 -29.33
C PRO A 116 2.16 2.53 -30.85
N ASN A 117 1.56 1.53 -31.49
CA ASN A 117 1.56 1.52 -32.95
C ASN A 117 0.76 2.75 -33.47
N ARG A 118 0.91 3.07 -34.76
CA ARG A 118 0.26 4.23 -35.38
C ARG A 118 -1.25 4.28 -35.17
N ASN A 119 -1.92 3.12 -35.10
CA ASN A 119 -3.35 3.05 -34.85
C ASN A 119 -3.67 3.48 -33.41
N VAL A 120 -2.97 2.90 -32.43
CA VAL A 120 -3.14 3.28 -31.01
C VAL A 120 -2.77 4.74 -30.77
N GLU A 121 -1.71 5.26 -31.38
CA GLU A 121 -1.40 6.70 -31.29
C GLU A 121 -2.54 7.57 -31.87
N GLY A 122 -3.13 7.15 -32.99
CA GLY A 122 -4.28 7.82 -33.59
C GLY A 122 -5.47 7.85 -32.66
N MET A 123 -5.78 6.71 -32.01
CA MET A 123 -6.84 6.61 -31.00
C MET A 123 -6.57 7.51 -29.79
N ILE A 124 -5.34 7.51 -29.25
CA ILE A 124 -4.96 8.37 -28.11
C ILE A 124 -5.11 9.84 -28.47
N ARG A 125 -4.61 10.27 -29.64
CA ARG A 125 -4.73 11.68 -30.09
C ARG A 125 -6.17 12.09 -30.31
N ARG A 126 -7.01 11.18 -30.81
CA ARG A 126 -8.44 11.42 -31.00
C ARG A 126 -9.14 11.58 -29.64
N ALA A 127 -8.93 10.62 -28.74
CA ALA A 127 -9.45 10.66 -27.38
C ALA A 127 -9.06 11.96 -26.66
N SER A 128 -7.80 12.39 -26.77
CA SER A 128 -7.32 13.64 -26.17
C SER A 128 -8.02 14.92 -26.69
N ARG A 129 -8.70 14.88 -27.84
CA ARG A 129 -9.47 16.01 -28.38
C ARG A 129 -10.97 15.92 -28.09
N GLU A 130 -11.48 14.70 -27.97
CA GLU A 130 -12.91 14.42 -27.93
C GLU A 130 -13.41 14.07 -26.53
N LEU A 131 -12.50 13.76 -25.60
CA LEU A 131 -12.81 13.34 -24.24
C LEU A 131 -12.13 14.28 -23.23
N GLU A 132 -12.81 14.49 -22.12
CA GLU A 132 -12.27 15.17 -20.95
C GLU A 132 -12.00 14.13 -19.85
N VAL A 133 -10.91 14.30 -19.10
CA VAL A 133 -10.54 13.40 -18.00
C VAL A 133 -10.86 14.10 -16.70
N GLU A 134 -11.87 13.60 -16.00
CA GLU A 134 -12.18 14.02 -14.64
C GLU A 134 -11.47 13.10 -13.65
N ARG A 135 -10.86 13.68 -12.62
CA ARG A 135 -10.41 12.91 -11.44
C ARG A 135 -11.63 12.67 -10.56
N GLY A 136 -12.03 11.41 -10.43
CA GLY A 136 -13.00 10.97 -9.41
C GLY A 136 -12.38 10.92 -8.02
#